data_AF-A1ZFF4-F1
#
_entry.id   AF-A1ZFF4-F1
#
_cell.length_a   1.000
_cell.length_b   1.000
_cell.length_c   1.000
_cell.angle_alpha   90.00
_cell.angle_beta   90.00
_cell.angle_gamma   90.00
#
_symmetry.space_group_name_H-M   'P 1'
#
loop_
_entity.id
_entity.type
_entity.pdbx_description
1 polymer ?
#
loop_
_entity_poly.entity_id
_entity_poly.type
_entity_poly.pdbx_seq_one_letter_code
_entity_poly.pdbx_strand_id
1 'polypeptide(L)'
;MKRIFPVFPQKLSLTLVLVTFMALPTLGQRKLQQSRHTRIQMSGVILHKDWTKSTQSYCAHKSDYLVIRTDKGKEIVLQGHGKNVKGKKMLAFAGKKVAIDGYIKIKNIKPDPNQISQRPVSYHPITGKKSESFSCKVFVVQNIRLK
;
A
#
# COMPACT_ATOMS: atom_id res chain seq x y z
N MET A 1 -71.94 19.79 61.14
CA MET A 1 -70.57 19.67 61.68
C MET A 1 -69.70 18.85 60.74
N LYS A 2 -68.75 19.47 60.03
CA LYS A 2 -67.39 18.97 59.68
C LYS A 2 -66.77 19.97 58.72
N ARG A 3 -65.67 20.61 59.17
CA ARG A 3 -64.78 21.43 58.35
C ARG A 3 -63.86 20.51 57.56
N ILE A 4 -63.65 20.76 56.27
CA ILE A 4 -62.41 20.42 55.54
C ILE A 4 -62.19 21.47 54.45
N PHE A 5 -61.19 22.34 54.64
CA PHE A 5 -60.35 22.89 53.57
C PHE A 5 -59.09 21.98 53.49
N PRO A 6 -58.15 22.04 52.52
CA PRO A 6 -57.84 23.13 51.56
C PRO A 6 -57.28 22.69 50.16
N VAL A 7 -56.77 23.69 49.43
CA VAL A 7 -55.50 23.76 48.64
C VAL A 7 -55.62 23.91 47.11
N PHE A 8 -54.84 24.91 46.65
CA PHE A 8 -54.15 25.15 45.36
C PHE A 8 -54.66 26.37 44.58
N PRO A 9 -53.80 27.06 43.78
CA PRO A 9 -52.34 26.96 43.61
C PRO A 9 -51.63 28.33 43.65
N GLN A 10 -50.29 28.35 43.65
CA GLN A 10 -49.52 29.22 42.75
C GLN A 10 -48.04 28.83 42.71
N LYS A 11 -47.53 28.66 41.50
CA LYS A 11 -46.16 28.30 41.15
C LYS A 11 -45.26 29.54 41.29
N LEU A 12 -44.02 29.35 41.70
CA LEU A 12 -42.91 30.06 41.06
C LEU A 12 -41.67 29.16 41.06
N SER A 13 -41.21 28.86 39.86
CA SER A 13 -40.11 27.96 39.54
C SER A 13 -38.85 28.80 39.36
N LEU A 14 -37.76 28.45 40.04
CA LEU A 14 -36.43 29.02 39.83
C LEU A 14 -35.45 27.86 39.74
N THR A 15 -35.30 27.34 38.52
CA THR A 15 -34.35 26.30 38.14
C THR A 15 -32.96 26.91 38.03
N LEU A 16 -32.08 26.58 38.97
CA LEU A 16 -30.67 26.91 38.92
C LEU A 16 -29.98 25.98 37.91
N VAL A 17 -29.40 26.55 36.86
CA VAL A 17 -28.73 25.82 35.77
C VAL A 17 -27.38 25.26 36.24
N LEU A 18 -27.25 23.94 36.23
CA LEU A 18 -26.02 23.19 36.51
C LEU A 18 -25.14 23.19 35.24
N VAL A 19 -24.05 23.97 35.23
CA VAL A 19 -23.07 23.94 34.12
C VAL A 19 -22.02 22.87 34.42
N THR A 20 -22.24 21.66 33.91
CA THR A 20 -21.23 20.59 33.92
C THR A 20 -20.25 20.80 32.77
N PHE A 21 -19.02 21.23 33.09
CA PHE A 21 -17.89 21.23 32.16
C PHE A 21 -17.46 19.79 31.87
N MET A 22 -18.01 19.20 30.82
CA MET A 22 -17.50 17.94 30.24
C MET A 22 -16.23 18.23 29.44
N ALA A 23 -15.08 18.21 30.10
CA ALA A 23 -13.78 18.19 29.44
C ALA A 23 -13.57 16.80 28.81
N LEU A 24 -13.95 16.63 27.54
CA LEU A 24 -13.48 15.51 26.73
C LEU A 24 -12.13 15.89 26.10
N PRO A 25 -10.99 15.32 26.53
CA PRO A 25 -9.83 15.30 25.67
C PRO A 25 -10.12 14.31 24.56
N THR A 26 -10.42 14.84 23.38
CA THR A 26 -10.37 14.08 22.14
C THR A 26 -8.93 13.60 21.98
N LEU A 27 -8.66 12.34 22.34
CA LEU A 27 -7.47 11.65 21.87
C LEU A 27 -7.63 11.52 20.35
N GLY A 28 -7.16 12.56 19.64
CA GLY A 28 -7.04 12.58 18.21
C GLY A 28 -6.28 11.34 17.78
N GLN A 29 -6.99 10.43 17.14
CA GLN A 29 -6.40 9.30 16.44
C GLN A 29 -5.37 9.88 15.45
N ARG A 30 -4.09 9.88 15.84
CA ARG A 30 -2.99 10.00 14.89
C ARG A 30 -3.02 8.74 14.04
N LYS A 31 -3.89 8.71 13.03
CA LYS A 31 -3.72 7.82 11.88
C LYS A 31 -2.35 8.19 11.33
N LEU A 32 -1.36 7.34 11.59
CA LEU A 32 -0.07 7.34 10.93
C LEU A 32 -0.35 7.52 9.45
N GLN A 33 -0.04 8.72 8.95
CA GLN A 33 -0.27 9.12 7.58
C GLN A 33 0.71 8.28 6.75
N GLN A 34 0.27 7.09 6.37
CA GLN A 34 1.02 6.16 5.56
C GLN A 34 1.47 6.92 4.33
N SER A 35 2.79 7.03 4.11
CA SER A 35 3.36 7.91 3.08
C SER A 35 2.60 7.69 1.78
N ARG A 36 1.88 8.71 1.30
CA ARG A 36 1.17 8.65 0.02
C ARG A 36 2.22 8.49 -1.06
N HIS A 37 2.56 7.26 -1.41
CA HIS A 37 3.40 6.99 -2.55
C HIS A 37 2.79 7.69 -3.76
N THR A 38 3.57 8.50 -4.47
CA THR A 38 3.11 9.23 -5.65
C THR A 38 2.52 8.23 -6.64
N ARG A 39 1.23 8.38 -6.95
CA ARG A 39 0.55 7.53 -7.92
C ARG A 39 1.08 7.87 -9.30
N ILE A 40 1.54 6.85 -10.01
CA ILE A 40 2.11 6.94 -11.35
C ILE A 40 1.25 6.07 -12.26
N GLN A 41 0.94 6.59 -13.43
CA GLN A 41 0.32 5.85 -14.51
C GLN A 41 1.37 5.56 -15.58
N MET A 42 1.39 4.34 -16.12
CA MET A 42 2.25 3.98 -17.24
C MET A 42 1.53 3.01 -18.17
N SER A 43 2.02 2.93 -19.40
CA SER A 43 1.50 2.00 -20.40
C SER A 43 2.61 1.24 -21.09
N GLY A 44 2.27 0.07 -21.60
CA GLY A 44 3.23 -0.85 -22.20
C GLY A 44 2.66 -2.25 -22.32
N VAL A 45 3.50 -3.18 -22.75
CA VAL A 45 3.16 -4.61 -22.86
C VAL A 45 3.65 -5.33 -21.61
N ILE A 46 2.79 -6.14 -20.98
CA ILE A 46 3.22 -7.02 -19.89
C ILE A 46 3.85 -8.27 -20.48
N LEU A 47 5.05 -8.60 -20.00
CA LEU A 47 5.78 -9.80 -20.37
C LEU A 47 5.92 -10.68 -19.14
N HIS A 48 5.58 -11.96 -19.30
CA HIS A 48 5.93 -13.00 -18.35
C HIS A 48 7.28 -13.58 -18.75
N LYS A 49 8.22 -13.61 -17.81
CA LYS A 49 9.59 -14.07 -18.03
C LYS A 49 9.90 -15.25 -17.13
N ASP A 50 10.77 -16.13 -17.63
CA ASP A 50 11.28 -17.23 -16.83
C ASP A 50 12.29 -16.74 -15.78
N TRP A 51 12.37 -17.48 -14.68
CA TRP A 51 13.32 -17.21 -13.61
C TRP A 51 14.77 -17.36 -14.10
N THR A 52 15.58 -16.36 -13.85
CA THR A 52 16.99 -16.31 -14.25
C THR A 52 17.84 -15.77 -13.10
N LYS A 53 19.16 -15.85 -13.20
CA LYS A 53 20.06 -15.23 -12.21
C LYS A 53 20.26 -13.70 -12.44
N SER A 54 19.27 -13.03 -13.01
CA SER A 54 19.29 -11.59 -13.30
C SER A 54 18.74 -10.77 -12.13
N THR A 55 19.22 -9.54 -11.95
CA THR A 55 18.73 -8.62 -10.90
C THR A 55 17.21 -8.45 -10.94
N GLN A 56 16.63 -8.34 -12.14
CA GLN A 56 15.18 -8.21 -12.31
C GLN A 56 14.42 -9.43 -11.78
N SER A 57 14.92 -10.64 -12.05
CA SER A 57 14.33 -11.87 -11.55
C SER A 57 14.38 -11.90 -10.02
N TYR A 58 15.53 -11.55 -9.41
CA TYR A 58 15.60 -11.42 -7.94
C TYR A 58 14.70 -10.31 -7.37
N CYS A 59 14.40 -9.25 -8.12
CA CYS A 59 13.43 -8.23 -7.67
C CYS A 59 12.01 -8.77 -7.56
N ALA A 60 11.61 -9.67 -8.46
CA ALA A 60 10.31 -10.33 -8.39
C ALA A 60 10.14 -11.13 -7.09
N HIS A 61 11.22 -11.76 -6.57
CA HIS A 61 11.33 -12.58 -5.34
C HIS A 61 10.03 -13.23 -4.85
N LYS A 62 9.90 -14.56 -5.02
CA LYS A 62 8.74 -15.37 -4.59
C LYS A 62 7.39 -14.92 -5.20
N SER A 63 7.41 -14.23 -6.34
CA SER A 63 6.21 -13.86 -7.10
C SER A 63 6.43 -14.08 -8.60
N ASP A 64 5.36 -14.21 -9.38
CA ASP A 64 5.46 -14.39 -10.84
C ASP A 64 6.31 -13.28 -11.46
N TYR A 65 7.31 -13.64 -12.27
CA TYR A 65 8.25 -12.68 -12.83
C TYR A 65 7.62 -11.97 -14.04
N LEU A 66 6.91 -10.89 -13.71
CA LEU A 66 6.24 -10.03 -14.68
C LEU A 66 6.97 -8.70 -14.80
N VAL A 67 7.15 -8.25 -16.04
CA VAL A 67 7.69 -6.93 -16.35
C VAL A 67 6.75 -6.19 -17.29
N ILE A 68 6.68 -4.86 -17.16
CA ILE A 68 6.09 -4.02 -18.21
C ILE A 68 7.20 -3.48 -19.10
N ARG A 69 7.08 -3.68 -20.40
CA ARG A 69 7.92 -3.01 -21.41
C ARG A 69 7.16 -1.80 -21.94
N THR A 70 7.67 -0.62 -21.59
CA THR A 70 7.14 0.66 -22.07
C THR A 70 7.41 0.86 -23.57
N ASP A 71 6.71 1.78 -24.21
CA ASP A 71 6.92 2.11 -25.64
C ASP A 71 8.37 2.60 -25.92
N LYS A 72 9.07 3.09 -24.89
CA LYS A 72 10.50 3.50 -24.97
C LYS A 72 11.48 2.33 -24.81
N GLY A 73 11.00 1.08 -24.83
CA GLY A 73 11.81 -0.12 -24.64
C GLY A 73 12.26 -0.41 -23.20
N LYS A 74 12.00 0.50 -22.24
CA LYS A 74 12.36 0.30 -20.84
C LYS A 74 11.49 -0.76 -20.19
N GLU A 75 12.12 -1.68 -19.47
CA GLU A 75 11.45 -2.74 -18.69
C GLU A 75 11.46 -2.44 -17.19
N ILE A 76 10.32 -2.69 -16.53
CA ILE A 76 10.14 -2.47 -15.09
C ILE A 76 9.45 -3.68 -14.48
N VAL A 77 10.01 -4.22 -13.39
CA VAL A 77 9.44 -5.36 -12.66
C VAL A 77 8.14 -4.95 -11.98
N LEU A 78 7.10 -5.75 -12.15
CA LEU A 78 5.77 -5.52 -11.59
C LEU A 78 5.57 -6.32 -10.31
N GLN A 79 4.90 -5.70 -9.34
CA GLN A 79 4.45 -6.37 -8.12
C GLN A 79 2.96 -6.11 -7.92
N GLY A 80 2.17 -7.17 -7.92
CA GLY A 80 0.73 -7.09 -7.67
C GLY A 80 0.35 -6.65 -6.26
N HIS A 81 -0.52 -5.65 -6.14
CA HIS A 81 -1.05 -5.18 -4.85
C HIS A 81 -2.58 -5.19 -4.81
N GLY A 82 -3.13 -6.06 -3.96
CA GLY A 82 -4.58 -6.24 -3.81
C GLY A 82 -5.10 -7.50 -4.51
N LYS A 83 -6.33 -7.90 -4.17
CA LYS A 83 -6.91 -9.18 -4.61
C LYS A 83 -7.12 -9.31 -6.12
N ASN A 84 -7.17 -8.19 -6.86
CA ASN A 84 -7.50 -8.17 -8.29
C ASN A 84 -6.29 -8.14 -9.21
N VAL A 85 -5.11 -7.83 -8.67
CA VAL A 85 -3.87 -7.68 -9.43
C VAL A 85 -2.74 -8.48 -8.79
N LYS A 86 -3.03 -9.54 -8.01
CA LYS A 86 -2.01 -10.39 -7.37
C LYS A 86 -1.92 -11.76 -8.04
N GLY A 87 -0.70 -12.27 -8.18
CA GLY A 87 -0.39 -13.62 -8.68
C GLY A 87 -0.98 -13.88 -10.06
N LYS A 88 -1.62 -15.05 -10.22
CA LYS A 88 -2.21 -15.52 -11.48
C LYS A 88 -3.15 -14.55 -12.19
N LYS A 89 -3.80 -13.61 -11.48
CA LYS A 89 -4.66 -12.61 -12.12
C LYS A 89 -3.90 -11.63 -13.00
N MET A 90 -2.67 -11.27 -12.62
CA MET A 90 -1.82 -10.45 -13.47
C MET A 90 -1.32 -11.22 -14.71
N LEU A 91 -1.17 -12.54 -14.62
CA LEU A 91 -0.77 -13.38 -15.76
C LEU A 91 -1.78 -13.30 -16.92
N ALA A 92 -3.07 -13.06 -16.65
CA ALA A 92 -4.10 -12.90 -17.69
C ALA A 92 -3.86 -11.70 -18.62
N PHE A 93 -2.96 -10.78 -18.24
CA PHE A 93 -2.57 -9.62 -19.01
C PHE A 93 -1.20 -9.80 -19.70
N ALA A 94 -0.52 -10.93 -19.51
CA ALA A 94 0.72 -11.22 -20.22
C ALA A 94 0.50 -11.23 -21.74
N GLY A 95 1.45 -10.64 -22.47
CA GLY A 95 1.39 -10.41 -23.92
C GLY A 95 0.50 -9.25 -24.35
N LYS A 96 -0.27 -8.62 -23.45
CA LYS A 96 -1.23 -7.57 -23.80
C LYS A 96 -0.67 -6.17 -23.54
N LYS A 97 -1.06 -5.20 -24.37
CA LYS A 97 -0.83 -3.78 -24.12
C LYS A 97 -1.85 -3.29 -23.09
N VAL A 98 -1.35 -2.66 -22.03
CA VAL A 98 -2.16 -2.23 -20.88
C VAL A 98 -1.78 -0.82 -20.43
N ALA A 99 -2.70 -0.19 -19.70
CA ALA A 99 -2.41 0.93 -18.82
C ALA A 99 -2.48 0.44 -17.37
N ILE A 100 -1.44 0.74 -16.59
CA ILE A 100 -1.37 0.38 -15.17
C ILE A 100 -1.24 1.64 -14.32
N ASP A 101 -1.93 1.60 -13.18
CA ASP A 101 -1.82 2.59 -12.12
C ASP A 101 -1.16 1.96 -10.91
N GLY A 102 -0.22 2.68 -10.30
CA GLY A 102 0.51 2.17 -9.15
C GLY A 102 1.51 3.17 -8.61
N TYR A 103 2.55 2.64 -7.97
CA TYR A 103 3.63 3.46 -7.45
C TYR A 103 4.95 2.68 -7.46
N ILE A 104 6.07 3.40 -7.46
CA ILE A 104 7.40 2.78 -7.37
C ILE A 104 7.70 2.52 -5.89
N LYS A 105 8.10 1.29 -5.59
CA LYS A 105 8.62 0.89 -4.28
C LYS A 105 10.05 0.43 -4.42
N ILE A 106 10.91 0.88 -3.51
CA ILE A 106 12.26 0.32 -3.37
C ILE A 106 12.15 -0.91 -2.49
N LYS A 107 12.58 -2.06 -3.02
CA LYS A 107 12.63 -3.34 -2.33
C LYS A 107 14.08 -3.63 -1.99
N ASN A 108 14.35 -3.85 -0.71
CA ASN A 108 15.65 -4.28 -0.23
C ASN A 108 15.62 -5.80 -0.14
N ILE A 109 16.51 -6.46 -0.89
CA ILE A 109 16.71 -7.90 -0.85
C ILE A 109 17.91 -8.15 0.05
N LYS A 110 17.65 -8.81 1.18
CA LYS A 110 18.70 -9.33 2.05
C LYS A 110 19.04 -10.74 1.61
N PRO A 111 20.33 -11.14 1.60
CA PRO A 111 20.67 -12.54 1.43
C PRO A 111 20.06 -13.34 2.57
N ASP A 112 19.49 -14.49 2.25
CA ASP A 112 19.18 -15.48 3.26
C ASP A 112 20.49 -16.23 3.57
N PRO A 113 21.03 -16.14 4.80
CA PRO A 113 22.27 -16.81 5.17
C PRO A 113 22.21 -18.34 5.00
N ASN A 114 20.99 -18.91 4.96
CA ASN A 114 20.77 -20.34 4.79
C ASN A 114 20.57 -20.77 3.33
N GLN A 115 20.50 -19.84 2.37
CA GLN A 115 20.34 -20.14 0.94
C GLN A 115 21.48 -19.57 0.11
N ILE A 116 22.57 -20.35 0.00
CA ILE A 116 23.78 -20.05 -0.78
C ILE A 116 23.45 -19.73 -2.26
N SER A 117 22.28 -20.13 -2.78
CA SER A 117 21.92 -20.12 -4.20
C SER A 117 21.25 -18.83 -4.72
N GLN A 118 20.85 -17.88 -3.87
CA GLN A 118 20.05 -16.71 -4.32
C GLN A 118 20.86 -15.40 -4.47
N ARG A 119 22.01 -15.45 -5.14
CA ARG A 119 22.84 -14.26 -5.40
C ARG A 119 22.72 -13.77 -6.86
N PRO A 120 22.38 -12.50 -7.13
CA PRO A 120 22.48 -11.95 -8.48
C PRO A 120 23.93 -11.99 -8.99
N VAL A 121 24.12 -12.41 -10.24
CA VAL A 121 25.46 -12.56 -10.86
C VAL A 121 26.17 -11.22 -10.99
N SER A 122 25.42 -10.12 -11.05
CA SER A 122 25.98 -8.77 -10.91
C SER A 122 24.99 -7.87 -10.17
N TYR A 123 25.48 -7.11 -9.19
CA TYR A 123 24.76 -5.96 -8.66
C TYR A 123 25.77 -4.82 -8.44
N HIS A 124 25.39 -3.62 -8.84
CA HIS A 124 26.16 -2.40 -8.59
C HIS A 124 25.47 -1.65 -7.44
N PRO A 125 25.97 -1.72 -6.19
CA PRO A 125 25.38 -0.99 -5.08
C PRO A 125 25.45 0.52 -5.31
N ILE A 126 24.36 1.22 -5.00
CA ILE A 126 24.29 2.70 -5.06
C ILE A 126 25.29 3.35 -4.10
N THR A 127 25.69 2.64 -3.03
CA THR A 127 26.58 3.13 -1.96
C THR A 127 28.05 2.76 -2.16
N GLY A 128 28.44 2.08 -3.25
CA GLY A 128 29.83 1.69 -3.53
C GLY A 128 30.43 0.62 -2.58
N LYS A 129 29.83 0.39 -1.41
CA LYS A 129 30.20 -0.71 -0.51
C LYS A 129 29.54 -2.00 -0.97
N LYS A 130 30.32 -3.07 -1.14
CA LYS A 130 29.82 -4.44 -1.37
C LYS A 130 29.07 -4.94 -0.12
N SER A 131 27.86 -4.46 0.09
CA SER A 131 26.90 -5.00 1.06
C SER A 131 26.18 -6.16 0.40
N GLU A 132 26.13 -7.34 1.00
CA GLU A 132 25.42 -8.48 0.42
C GLU A 132 23.92 -8.20 0.15
N SER A 133 23.35 -7.18 0.80
CA SER A 133 22.03 -6.68 0.48
C SER A 133 22.03 -5.76 -0.75
N PHE A 134 21.09 -5.99 -1.67
CA PHE A 134 20.88 -5.13 -2.83
C PHE A 134 19.48 -4.55 -2.82
N SER A 135 19.32 -3.32 -3.33
CA SER A 135 18.04 -2.66 -3.46
C SER A 135 17.62 -2.58 -4.93
N CYS A 136 16.33 -2.69 -5.19
CA CYS A 136 15.81 -2.48 -6.52
C CYS A 136 14.42 -1.85 -6.53
N LYS A 137 14.09 -1.22 -7.65
CA LYS A 137 12.81 -0.55 -7.86
C LYS A 137 11.83 -1.53 -8.49
N VAL A 138 10.70 -1.74 -7.83
CA VAL A 138 9.56 -2.51 -8.35
C VAL A 138 8.37 -1.58 -8.49
N PHE A 139 7.56 -1.80 -9.51
CA PHE A 139 6.32 -1.05 -9.70
C PHE A 139 5.15 -1.82 -9.10
N VAL A 140 4.58 -1.26 -8.04
CA VAL A 140 3.48 -1.87 -7.31
C VAL A 140 2.17 -1.51 -8.00
N VAL A 141 1.57 -2.48 -8.68
CA VAL A 141 0.34 -2.31 -9.47
C VAL A 141 -0.86 -2.34 -8.55
N GLN A 142 -1.68 -1.30 -8.61
CA GLN A 142 -2.96 -1.21 -7.90
C GLN A 142 -4.15 -1.46 -8.83
N ASN A 143 -4.05 -1.01 -10.08
CA ASN A 143 -5.08 -1.20 -11.09
C ASN A 143 -4.44 -1.47 -12.46
N ILE A 144 -5.11 -2.27 -13.28
CA ILE A 144 -4.71 -2.64 -14.63
C ILE A 144 -5.91 -2.59 -15.56
N ARG A 145 -5.73 -2.00 -16.73
CA ARG A 145 -6.76 -1.87 -17.76
C ARG A 145 -6.15 -2.21 -19.12
N LEU A 146 -6.91 -2.93 -19.94
CA LEU A 146 -6.57 -3.14 -21.34
C LEU A 146 -6.65 -1.80 -22.07
N LYS A 147 -5.78 -1.62 -23.05
CA LYS A 147 -5.80 -0.45 -23.95
C LYS A 147 -6.22 -0.90 -25.34
#